data_AF-A0A2V9PLU4-F1
#
_entry.id   AF-A0A2V9PLU4-F1
#
_cell.length_a   1.000
_cell.length_b   1.000
_cell.length_c   1.000
_cell.angle_alpha   90.00
_cell.angle_beta   90.00
_cell.angle_gamma   90.00
#
_symmetry.space_group_name_H-M   'P 1'
#
loop_
_entity.id
_entity.type
_entity.pdbx_description
1 polymer ?
#
loop_
_entity_poly.entity_id
_entity_poly.type
_entity_poly.pdbx_seq_one_letter_code
_entity_poly.pdbx_strand_id
1 'polypeptide(L)'
;NSTPGKVGVDFLVDANTLSAEDTSGGKRLNVAFYATVFSPQGKMLVERSQKVDKSFNGEVYHEIIEKGLLLHMDLDPQPGNNRLRLAVQDNKTGLVGTIDAPLGQ
;
A
#
# COMPACT_ATOMS: atom_id res chain seq x y z
N ASN A 1 14.00 -4.50 2.76
CA ASN A 1 14.11 -3.79 4.06
C ASN A 1 13.12 -4.34 5.09
N SER A 2 12.88 -5.65 5.15
CA SER A 2 11.99 -6.20 6.18
C SER A 2 12.73 -6.39 7.49
N THR A 3 11.99 -6.25 8.60
CA THR A 3 12.48 -6.67 9.91
C THR A 3 12.82 -8.17 9.87
N PRO A 4 13.95 -8.62 10.45
CA PRO A 4 14.29 -10.05 10.49
C PRO A 4 13.12 -10.89 11.03
N GLY A 5 12.75 -11.95 10.30
CA GLY A 5 11.63 -12.82 10.65
C GLY A 5 10.24 -12.29 10.25
N LYS A 6 10.14 -11.18 9.52
CA LYS A 6 8.90 -10.69 8.90
C LYS A 6 8.92 -10.87 7.39
N VAL A 7 7.74 -10.95 6.81
CA VAL A 7 7.56 -10.88 5.36
C VAL A 7 7.36 -9.41 4.99
N GLY A 8 8.33 -8.85 4.26
CA GLY A 8 8.24 -7.48 3.75
C GLY A 8 7.35 -7.41 2.52
N VAL A 9 6.46 -6.43 2.50
CA VAL A 9 5.59 -6.10 1.38
C VAL A 9 5.84 -4.66 0.98
N ASP A 10 6.23 -4.46 -0.27
CA ASP A 10 6.41 -3.14 -0.86
C ASP A 10 5.28 -2.86 -1.85
N PHE A 11 4.52 -1.81 -1.56
CA PHE A 11 3.58 -1.22 -2.51
C PHE A 11 4.34 -0.18 -3.32
N LEU A 12 4.37 -0.33 -4.64
CA LEU A 12 4.82 0.72 -5.55
C LEU A 12 3.64 1.13 -6.43
N VAL A 13 3.04 2.27 -6.12
CA VAL A 13 1.83 2.75 -6.79
C VAL A 13 2.21 3.83 -7.79
N ASP A 14 1.73 3.70 -9.04
CA ASP A 14 1.79 4.79 -10.01
C ASP A 14 0.96 5.97 -9.50
N ALA A 15 1.65 7.02 -9.06
CA ALA A 15 1.02 8.16 -8.44
C ALA A 15 0.18 9.00 -9.41
N ASN A 16 0.31 8.82 -10.74
CA ASN A 16 -0.57 9.43 -11.73
C ASN A 16 -2.00 8.89 -11.68
N THR A 17 -2.20 7.73 -11.02
CA THR A 17 -3.53 7.13 -10.81
C THR A 17 -4.23 7.63 -9.55
N LEU A 18 -3.50 8.37 -8.70
CA LEU A 18 -3.99 8.87 -7.41
C LEU A 18 -4.45 10.32 -7.55
N SER A 19 -5.55 10.67 -6.91
CA SER A 19 -5.94 12.06 -6.80
C SER A 19 -5.08 12.80 -5.76
N ALA A 20 -4.84 14.07 -6.05
CA ALA A 20 -4.06 14.96 -5.20
C ALA A 20 -4.78 16.30 -5.08
N GLU A 21 -4.85 16.82 -3.85
CA GLU A 21 -5.47 18.12 -3.57
C GLU A 21 -4.42 19.22 -3.53
N ASP A 22 -4.74 20.39 -4.08
CA ASP A 22 -3.87 21.56 -3.98
C ASP A 22 -3.73 22.05 -2.54
N THR A 23 -2.51 22.45 -2.18
CA THR A 23 -2.19 23.10 -0.91
C THR A 23 -1.32 24.33 -1.19
N SER A 24 -1.07 25.18 -0.18
CA SER A 24 -0.36 26.45 -0.36
C SER A 24 1.08 26.34 -0.91
N GLY A 25 1.68 25.15 -0.96
CA GLY A 25 3.04 24.94 -1.46
C GLY A 25 3.31 23.55 -2.05
N GLY A 26 2.26 22.82 -2.42
CA GLY A 26 2.40 21.45 -2.92
C GLY A 26 1.07 20.72 -3.00
N LYS A 27 1.10 19.42 -2.73
CA LYS A 27 -0.05 18.53 -2.93
C LYS A 27 -0.30 17.66 -1.71
N ARG A 28 -1.57 17.45 -1.38
CA ARG A 28 -2.00 16.49 -0.36
C ARG A 28 -2.44 15.20 -1.03
N LEU A 29 -1.91 14.08 -0.56
CA LEU A 29 -2.37 12.74 -0.92
C LEU A 29 -3.17 12.14 0.25
N ASN A 30 -4.27 11.47 -0.08
CA ASN A 30 -5.11 10.75 0.88
C ASN A 30 -5.36 9.31 0.39
N VAL A 31 -4.52 8.37 0.82
CA VAL A 31 -4.49 7.01 0.30
C VAL A 31 -4.43 6.02 1.46
N ALA A 32 -5.21 4.94 1.39
CA ALA A 32 -5.14 3.83 2.32
C ALA A 32 -4.58 2.58 1.63
N PHE A 33 -3.69 1.89 2.33
CA PHE A 33 -3.04 0.66 1.88
C PHE A 33 -3.45 -0.47 2.81
N TYR A 34 -3.73 -1.64 2.25
CA TYR A 34 -4.11 -2.84 2.98
C TYR A 34 -3.33 -4.04 2.47
N ALA A 35 -2.74 -4.80 3.39
CA ALA A 35 -2.11 -6.09 3.14
C ALA A 35 -2.81 -7.14 4.01
N THR A 36 -3.49 -8.09 3.37
CA THR A 36 -4.31 -9.09 4.05
C THR A 36 -3.92 -10.50 3.61
N VAL A 37 -3.65 -11.38 4.56
CA VAL A 37 -3.35 -12.79 4.30
C VAL A 37 -4.62 -13.62 4.49
N PHE A 38 -4.94 -14.46 3.50
CA PHE A 38 -6.06 -15.38 3.52
C PHE A 38 -5.58 -16.83 3.45
N SER A 39 -6.22 -17.72 4.22
CA SER A 39 -6.04 -19.16 4.08
C SER A 39 -6.60 -19.67 2.75
N PRO A 40 -6.26 -20.90 2.32
CA PRO A 40 -6.87 -21.53 1.14
C PRO A 40 -8.41 -21.59 1.19
N GLN A 41 -8.98 -21.64 2.40
CA GLN A 41 -10.43 -21.68 2.63
C GLN A 41 -11.06 -20.27 2.65
N GLY A 42 -10.28 -19.22 2.39
CA GLY A 42 -10.74 -17.83 2.36
C GLY A 42 -10.86 -17.18 3.74
N LYS A 43 -10.37 -17.81 4.81
CA LYS A 43 -10.34 -17.19 6.14
C LYS A 43 -9.24 -16.11 6.19
N MET A 44 -9.58 -14.92 6.64
CA MET A 44 -8.58 -13.88 6.95
C MET A 44 -7.71 -14.32 8.14
N LEU A 45 -6.39 -14.33 7.94
CA LEU A 45 -5.40 -14.75 8.93
C LEU A 45 -4.68 -13.55 9.55
N VAL A 46 -4.27 -12.59 8.71
CA VAL A 46 -3.56 -11.37 9.12
C VAL A 46 -4.09 -10.21 8.30
N GLU A 47 -4.22 -9.06 8.93
CA GLU A 47 -4.44 -7.78 8.28
C GLU A 47 -3.44 -6.75 8.83
N ARG A 48 -2.93 -5.92 7.91
CA ARG A 48 -2.20 -4.69 8.19
C ARG A 48 -2.69 -3.62 7.25
N SER A 49 -2.82 -2.42 7.78
CA SER A 49 -3.17 -1.25 6.99
C SER A 49 -2.38 -0.01 7.41
N GLN A 50 -2.19 0.88 6.45
CA GLN A 50 -1.55 2.17 6.68
C GLN A 50 -2.23 3.24 5.83
N LYS A 51 -2.47 4.40 6.45
CA LYS A 51 -3.02 5.57 5.77
C LYS A 51 -1.93 6.61 5.53
N VAL A 52 -1.82 7.08 4.30
CA VAL A 52 -1.08 8.28 3.92
C VAL A 52 -2.10 9.41 3.80
N ASP A 53 -2.11 10.31 4.77
CA ASP A 53 -2.88 11.55 4.75
C ASP A 53 -1.92 12.70 5.02
N LYS A 54 -1.23 13.16 3.97
CA LYS A 54 -0.08 14.04 4.12
C LYS A 54 0.05 15.02 2.96
N SER A 55 0.44 16.24 3.30
CA SER A 55 0.89 17.25 2.35
C SER A 55 2.38 17.08 2.06
N PHE A 56 2.73 17.06 0.79
CA PHE A 56 4.09 17.04 0.27
C PHE A 56 4.35 18.37 -0.42
N ASN A 57 5.56 18.92 -0.26
CA ASN A 57 5.97 20.10 -1.02
C ASN A 57 6.08 19.75 -2.52
N GLY A 58 6.15 20.77 -3.38
CA GLY A 58 6.17 20.57 -4.83
C GLY A 58 7.28 19.67 -5.35
N GLU A 59 8.50 19.79 -4.80
CA GLU A 59 9.66 18.98 -5.20
C GLU A 59 9.45 17.49 -4.86
N VAL A 60 9.08 17.19 -3.60
CA VAL A 60 8.83 15.81 -3.16
C VAL A 60 7.63 15.21 -3.89
N TYR A 61 6.58 16.00 -4.15
CA TYR A 61 5.45 15.52 -4.94
C TYR A 61 5.85 15.18 -6.38
N HIS A 62 6.73 15.97 -6.99
CA HIS A 62 7.25 15.68 -8.32
C HIS A 62 8.03 14.36 -8.34
N GLU A 63 8.88 14.11 -7.34
CA GLU A 63 9.56 12.82 -7.23
C GLU A 63 8.59 11.63 -7.06
N ILE A 64 7.51 11.82 -6.30
CA ILE A 64 6.46 10.80 -6.13
C ILE A 64 5.76 10.50 -7.47
N ILE A 65 5.53 11.52 -8.30
CA ILE A 65 4.94 11.33 -9.65
C ILE A 65 5.89 10.57 -10.57
N GLU A 66 7.19 10.84 -10.51
CA GLU A 66 8.19 10.18 -11.37
C GLU A 66 8.50 8.74 -10.93
N LYS A 67 8.65 8.53 -9.63
CA LYS A 67 9.14 7.26 -9.06
C LYS A 67 8.01 6.36 -8.55
N GLY A 68 6.81 6.90 -8.38
CA GLY A 68 5.70 6.25 -7.71
C GLY A 68 5.71 6.47 -6.20
N LEU A 69 4.55 6.21 -5.58
CA LEU A 69 4.40 6.21 -4.13
C LEU A 69 4.79 4.84 -3.58
N LEU A 70 5.97 4.76 -2.95
CA LEU A 70 6.46 3.56 -2.27
C LEU A 70 5.98 3.52 -0.82
N LEU A 71 5.40 2.39 -0.40
CA LEU A 71 5.04 2.15 0.98
C LEU A 71 5.42 0.72 1.39
N HIS A 72 6.18 0.59 2.46
CA HIS A 72 6.62 -0.70 3.01
C HIS A 72 5.74 -1.11 4.20
N MET A 73 5.37 -2.38 4.26
CA MET A 73 4.76 -3.01 5.43
C MET A 73 5.47 -4.33 5.77
N ASP A 74 5.64 -4.58 7.07
CA ASP A 74 6.07 -5.87 7.58
C ASP A 74 4.84 -6.70 8.02
N LEU A 75 4.75 -7.93 7.53
CA LEU A 75 3.74 -8.91 7.94
C LEU A 75 4.35 -9.99 8.84
N ASP A 76 3.57 -10.44 9.81
CA ASP A 76 3.89 -11.64 10.57
C ASP A 76 3.86 -12.87 9.65
N PRO A 77 4.91 -13.70 9.62
CA PRO A 77 4.96 -14.86 8.73
C PRO A 77 3.80 -15.81 9.04
N GLN A 78 3.10 -16.26 8.00
CA GLN A 78 1.98 -17.18 8.11
C GLN A 78 2.34 -18.52 7.47
N PRO A 79 2.37 -19.64 8.22
CA PRO A 79 2.69 -20.92 7.64
C PRO A 79 1.57 -21.43 6.72
N GLY A 80 1.93 -22.27 5.75
CA GLY A 80 1.04 -22.86 4.75
C GLY A 80 0.96 -22.07 3.44
N ASN A 81 0.14 -22.58 2.52
CA ASN A 81 -0.05 -22.01 1.19
C ASN A 81 -1.12 -20.91 1.22
N ASN A 82 -0.80 -19.78 1.84
CA ASN A 82 -1.73 -18.67 2.00
C ASN A 82 -1.67 -17.72 0.80
N ARG A 83 -2.73 -16.94 0.60
CA ARG A 83 -2.77 -15.87 -0.41
C ARG A 83 -2.68 -14.51 0.24
N LEU A 84 -1.83 -13.64 -0.29
CA LEU A 84 -1.75 -12.24 0.07
C LEU A 84 -2.64 -11.43 -0.87
N ARG A 85 -3.53 -10.63 -0.32
CA ARG A 85 -4.28 -9.59 -1.03
C ARG A 85 -3.73 -8.23 -0.65
N LEU A 86 -3.34 -7.48 -1.65
CA LEU A 86 -2.96 -6.08 -1.54
C LEU A 86 -4.10 -5.22 -2.07
N ALA A 87 -4.45 -4.17 -1.35
CA ALA A 87 -5.41 -3.18 -1.82
C ALA A 87 -4.87 -1.77 -1.58
N VAL A 88 -5.13 -0.88 -2.55
CA VAL A 88 -4.84 0.55 -2.45
C VAL A 88 -6.13 1.29 -2.74
N GLN A 89 -6.54 2.16 -1.83
CA GLN A 89 -7.72 3.00 -1.95
C GLN A 89 -7.30 4.47 -1.98
N ASP A 90 -7.65 5.15 -3.07
CA ASP A 90 -7.68 6.61 -3.07
C ASP A 90 -8.95 7.06 -2.32
N ASN A 91 -8.78 7.68 -1.16
CA ASN A 91 -9.90 8.04 -0.30
C ASN A 91 -10.69 9.25 -0.81
N LYS A 92 -10.13 10.03 -1.72
CA LYS A 92 -10.80 11.20 -2.29
C LYS A 92 -11.73 10.80 -3.42
N THR A 93 -11.31 9.88 -4.28
CA THR A 93 -12.14 9.38 -5.40
C THR A 93 -12.95 8.13 -5.05
N GLY A 94 -12.52 7.38 -4.03
CA GLY A 94 -13.08 6.08 -3.68
C GLY A 94 -12.60 4.94 -4.58
N LEU A 95 -11.70 5.20 -5.54
CA LEU A 95 -11.15 4.17 -6.42
C LEU A 95 -10.29 3.18 -5.63
N VAL A 96 -10.46 1.89 -5.93
CA VAL A 96 -9.73 0.80 -5.29
C VAL A 96 -9.07 -0.06 -6.36
N GLY A 97 -7.76 -0.27 -6.21
CA GLY A 97 -7.00 -1.29 -6.95
C GLY A 97 -6.63 -2.44 -6.03
N THR A 98 -6.72 -3.68 -6.52
CA THR A 98 -6.33 -4.87 -5.76
C THR A 98 -5.46 -5.82 -6.56
N ILE A 99 -4.51 -6.46 -5.89
CA ILE A 99 -3.68 -7.54 -6.45
C ILE A 99 -3.71 -8.72 -5.47
N ASP A 100 -3.87 -9.93 -6.00
CA ASP A 100 -3.69 -11.17 -5.25
C ASP A 100 -2.33 -11.80 -5.64
N ALA A 101 -1.55 -12.22 -4.64
CA ALA A 101 -0.27 -12.89 -4.82
C ALA A 101 -0.18 -14.14 -3.93
N PRO A 102 0.57 -15.19 -4.33
CA PRO A 102 0.92 -16.25 -3.41
C PRO A 102 1.82 -15.68 -2.30
N LEU A 103 1.53 -16.01 -1.04
CA LEU A 103 2.45 -15.74 0.05
C LEU A 103 3.39 -16.95 0.14
N GLY A 104 4.53 -16.87 -0.53
CA GLY A 104 5.55 -17.91 -0.50
C GLY A 104 6.03 -18.15 0.94
N GLN A 105 6.24 -19.42 1.29
CA GLN A 105 6.92 -19.83 2.53
C GLN A 105 8.43 -19.81 2.35
#